data_AF-L8X3Y2-F1
#
_entry.id   AF-L8X3Y2-F1
#
_cell.length_a   1.000
_cell.length_b   1.000
_cell.length_c   1.000
_cell.angle_alpha   90.00
_cell.angle_beta   90.00
_cell.angle_gamma   90.00
#
_symmetry.space_group_name_H-M   'P 1'
#
loop_
_entity.id
_entity.type
_entity.pdbx_description
1 polymer ?
#
loop_
_entity_poly.entity_id
_entity_poly.type
_entity_poly.pdbx_seq_one_letter_code
_entity_poly.pdbx_strand_id
1 'polypeptide(L)'
;MSMSHLLGLPKIESRSLGKRVAYVGCSTTRQSQIATAVTSANSYVSAATSYLNGISSGTTRYTTWFGTYSSSRASTVRSHFSAIGTDASSTTYDCSTCTSSAYAYVYANQPGRVYLCSAFWSAPNTGTDSRAGTIVHEQSHFTVNGGTQDIVYGQSGARSLASSSPDRAIQNADSHEYFAENNPWTPHANSASPEGTAVGSLMTGGINPWPSLFVRSLVRPRPSNTLIYIRRGRGSGGRQPSTWIMVTKGDCQGSLKGVSRSLSDIGVAQTV
;
A
#
# COMPACT_ATOMS: atom_id res chain seq x y z
N MET A 1 48.04 -46.49 -19.24
CA MET A 1 46.64 -46.43 -18.77
C MET A 1 46.19 -44.98 -18.89
N SER A 2 45.23 -44.72 -19.78
CA SER A 2 44.80 -43.38 -20.20
C SER A 2 43.77 -42.82 -19.22
N MET A 3 43.96 -41.59 -18.74
CA MET A 3 42.99 -40.85 -17.92
C MET A 3 42.30 -39.79 -18.79
N SER A 4 41.10 -40.08 -19.24
CA SER A 4 40.24 -39.14 -19.96
C SER A 4 39.54 -38.20 -18.97
N HIS A 5 39.89 -36.91 -19.02
CA HIS A 5 39.17 -35.84 -18.35
C HIS A 5 37.83 -35.59 -19.08
N LEU A 6 36.72 -35.98 -18.47
CA LEU A 6 35.37 -35.58 -18.89
C LEU A 6 35.07 -34.19 -18.32
N LEU A 7 35.13 -33.18 -19.18
CA LEU A 7 34.65 -31.83 -18.89
C LEU A 7 33.12 -31.87 -18.75
N GLY A 8 32.62 -31.55 -17.55
CA GLY A 8 31.18 -31.43 -17.28
C GLY A 8 30.57 -30.24 -18.01
N LEU A 9 29.47 -30.48 -18.73
CA LEU A 9 28.67 -29.44 -19.36
C LEU A 9 27.94 -28.61 -18.29
N PRO A 10 27.85 -27.27 -18.45
CA PRO A 10 27.16 -26.42 -17.50
C PRO A 10 25.66 -26.70 -17.49
N LYS A 11 25.10 -26.87 -16.28
CA LYS A 11 23.68 -27.09 -16.01
C LYS A 11 22.92 -25.81 -16.36
N ILE A 12 22.12 -25.82 -17.43
CA ILE A 12 21.24 -24.71 -17.75
C ILE A 12 20.05 -24.75 -16.79
N GLU A 13 20.07 -23.88 -15.78
CA GLU A 13 18.92 -23.65 -14.92
C GLU A 13 17.81 -22.98 -15.74
N SER A 14 16.70 -23.70 -15.94
CA SER A 14 15.52 -23.13 -16.58
C SER A 14 14.96 -22.01 -15.69
N ARG A 15 15.26 -20.76 -16.04
CA ARG A 15 14.59 -19.61 -15.46
C ARG A 15 13.14 -19.63 -15.92
N SER A 16 12.23 -20.01 -15.03
CA SER A 16 10.79 -19.91 -15.25
C SER A 16 10.43 -18.47 -15.65
N LEU A 17 10.01 -18.29 -16.91
CA LEU A 17 9.45 -17.03 -17.40
C LEU A 17 8.07 -16.83 -16.76
N GLY A 18 8.02 -16.14 -15.63
CA GLY A 18 6.75 -15.78 -15.01
C GLY A 18 5.88 -14.97 -15.97
N LYS A 19 4.59 -15.32 -16.08
CA LYS A 19 3.62 -14.58 -16.90
C LYS A 19 3.65 -13.09 -16.51
N ARG A 20 3.68 -12.21 -17.51
CA ARG A 20 3.67 -10.75 -17.34
C ARG A 20 2.29 -10.20 -17.69
N VAL A 21 2.05 -8.95 -17.30
CA VAL A 21 0.87 -8.20 -17.75
C VAL A 21 0.80 -8.24 -19.27
N ALA A 22 -0.40 -8.55 -19.79
CA ALA A 22 -0.70 -8.48 -21.22
C ALA A 22 -1.86 -7.52 -21.46
N TYR A 23 -1.93 -6.94 -22.65
CA TYR A 23 -2.93 -5.94 -23.00
C TYR A 23 -3.64 -6.32 -24.29
N VAL A 24 -4.96 -6.16 -24.33
CA VAL A 24 -5.79 -6.34 -25.53
C VAL A 24 -6.52 -5.04 -25.82
N GLY A 25 -6.26 -4.43 -26.98
CA GLY A 25 -6.95 -3.21 -27.41
C GLY A 25 -6.68 -1.96 -26.54
N CYS A 26 -5.61 -1.94 -25.75
CA CYS A 26 -5.28 -0.84 -24.86
C CYS A 26 -4.34 0.16 -25.53
N SER A 27 -4.71 1.45 -25.55
CA SER A 27 -3.80 2.53 -25.92
C SER A 27 -2.62 2.64 -24.94
N THR A 28 -1.54 3.30 -25.36
CA THR A 28 -0.35 3.52 -24.51
C THR A 28 -0.70 4.20 -23.18
N THR A 29 -1.60 5.19 -23.19
CA THR A 29 -2.13 5.83 -21.98
C THR A 29 -2.83 4.85 -21.06
N ARG A 30 -3.72 4.01 -21.61
CA ARG A 30 -4.43 2.98 -20.81
C ARG A 30 -3.47 1.95 -20.24
N GLN A 31 -2.46 1.53 -21.00
CA GLN A 31 -1.42 0.61 -20.51
C GLN A 31 -0.65 1.22 -19.32
N SER A 32 -0.28 2.51 -19.38
CA SER A 32 0.38 3.21 -18.27
C SER A 32 -0.52 3.31 -17.02
N GLN A 33 -1.81 3.63 -17.24
CA GLN A 33 -2.81 3.66 -16.17
C GLN A 33 -2.99 2.29 -15.50
N ILE A 34 -3.02 1.21 -16.29
CA ILE A 34 -3.12 -0.17 -15.78
C ILE A 34 -1.85 -0.55 -15.03
N ALA A 35 -0.65 -0.28 -15.57
CA ALA A 35 0.61 -0.62 -14.90
C ALA A 35 0.73 0.04 -13.51
N THR A 36 0.27 1.29 -13.39
CA THR A 36 0.21 2.01 -12.11
C THR A 36 -0.80 1.36 -11.15
N ALA A 37 -1.98 1.00 -11.66
CA ALA A 37 -3.03 0.35 -10.87
C ALA A 37 -2.62 -1.06 -10.41
N VAL A 38 -1.94 -1.84 -11.27
CA VAL A 38 -1.37 -3.17 -10.95
C VAL A 38 -0.40 -3.09 -9.77
N THR A 39 0.53 -2.13 -9.80
CA THR A 39 1.50 -1.92 -8.72
C THR A 39 0.79 -1.60 -7.40
N SER A 40 -0.25 -0.77 -7.49
CA SER A 40 -1.03 -0.33 -6.33
C SER A 40 -1.92 -1.46 -5.78
N ALA A 41 -2.54 -2.25 -6.65
CA ALA A 41 -3.36 -3.40 -6.28
C ALA A 41 -2.53 -4.48 -5.57
N ASN A 42 -1.34 -4.81 -6.08
CA ASN A 42 -0.42 -5.72 -5.39
C ASN A 42 -0.01 -5.18 -4.01
N SER A 43 0.16 -3.86 -3.87
CA SER A 43 0.44 -3.24 -2.58
C SER A 43 -0.76 -3.34 -1.62
N TYR A 44 -1.99 -3.17 -2.12
CA TYR A 44 -3.21 -3.38 -1.35
C TYR A 44 -3.35 -4.83 -0.87
N VAL A 45 -3.15 -5.81 -1.75
CA VAL A 45 -3.22 -7.24 -1.40
C VAL A 45 -2.15 -7.62 -0.39
N SER A 46 -0.91 -7.13 -0.56
CA SER A 46 0.19 -7.35 0.39
C SER A 46 -0.10 -6.75 1.76
N ALA A 47 -0.62 -5.51 1.82
CA ALA A 47 -0.98 -4.85 3.06
C ALA A 47 -2.18 -5.53 3.75
N ALA A 48 -3.20 -5.93 2.99
CA ALA A 48 -4.35 -6.68 3.48
C ALA A 48 -3.93 -8.05 4.04
N THR A 49 -3.04 -8.77 3.35
CA THR A 49 -2.50 -10.06 3.80
C THR A 49 -1.71 -9.90 5.10
N SER A 50 -0.78 -8.93 5.14
CA SER A 50 0.02 -8.65 6.34
C SER A 50 -0.84 -8.29 7.54
N TYR A 51 -1.86 -7.46 7.30
CA TYR A 51 -2.86 -7.14 8.30
C TYR A 51 -3.57 -8.39 8.83
N LEU A 52 -4.08 -9.24 7.92
CA LEU A 52 -4.96 -10.34 8.31
C LEU A 52 -4.21 -11.41 9.09
N ASN A 53 -2.90 -11.55 8.82
CA ASN A 53 -1.98 -12.39 9.58
C ASN A 53 -1.67 -11.83 10.97
N GLY A 54 -1.82 -10.51 11.17
CA GLY A 54 -1.55 -9.84 12.44
C GLY A 54 -2.74 -9.73 13.39
N ILE A 55 -3.96 -10.07 12.96
CA ILE A 55 -5.16 -9.99 13.81
C ILE A 55 -5.57 -11.36 14.38
N SER A 56 -5.92 -11.37 15.67
CA SER A 56 -6.47 -12.54 16.38
C SER A 56 -7.87 -12.30 16.96
N SER A 57 -8.44 -11.11 16.72
CA SER A 57 -9.75 -10.70 17.21
C SER A 57 -10.39 -9.69 16.27
N GLY A 58 -11.65 -9.32 16.56
CA GLY A 58 -12.37 -8.30 15.82
C GLY A 58 -11.75 -6.93 15.98
N THR A 59 -11.61 -6.23 14.88
CA THR A 59 -11.05 -4.88 14.83
C THR A 59 -11.83 -4.04 13.82
N THR A 60 -11.76 -2.71 13.93
CA THR A 60 -12.63 -1.82 13.12
C THR A 60 -12.57 -2.09 11.62
N ARG A 61 -11.37 -2.18 11.01
CA ARG A 61 -11.26 -2.44 9.55
C ARG A 61 -11.87 -3.80 9.18
N TYR A 62 -11.57 -4.86 9.93
CA TYR A 62 -12.12 -6.19 9.66
C TYR A 62 -13.65 -6.20 9.81
N THR A 63 -14.17 -5.72 10.94
CA THR A 63 -15.60 -5.81 11.24
C THR A 63 -16.45 -4.88 10.36
N THR A 64 -15.87 -3.82 9.82
CA THR A 64 -16.55 -2.92 8.87
C THR A 64 -16.92 -3.64 7.56
N TRP A 65 -16.05 -4.52 7.06
CA TRP A 65 -16.21 -5.12 5.73
C TRP A 65 -16.61 -6.60 5.76
N PHE A 66 -16.29 -7.30 6.85
CA PHE A 66 -16.53 -8.74 6.99
C PHE A 66 -17.35 -9.12 8.23
N GLY A 67 -17.79 -8.14 9.02
CA GLY A 67 -18.67 -8.36 10.17
C GLY A 67 -17.96 -8.96 11.38
N THR A 68 -18.75 -9.51 12.31
CA THR A 68 -18.24 -10.08 13.56
C THR A 68 -17.15 -11.11 13.31
N TYR A 69 -16.00 -10.90 13.96
CA TYR A 69 -14.84 -11.77 13.82
C TYR A 69 -15.15 -13.20 14.26
N SER A 70 -14.74 -14.13 13.41
CA SER A 70 -14.61 -15.55 13.71
C SER A 70 -13.28 -16.00 13.12
N SER A 71 -12.58 -16.89 13.81
CA SER A 71 -11.33 -17.47 13.30
C SER A 71 -11.52 -18.18 11.95
N SER A 72 -12.67 -18.82 11.72
CA SER A 72 -13.00 -19.50 10.45
C SER A 72 -13.18 -18.51 9.29
N ARG A 73 -13.99 -17.46 9.49
CA ARG A 73 -14.19 -16.40 8.49
C ARG A 73 -12.92 -15.64 8.20
N ALA A 74 -12.16 -15.28 9.24
CA ALA A 74 -10.88 -14.59 9.06
C ALA A 74 -9.87 -15.47 8.31
N SER A 75 -9.89 -16.80 8.52
CA SER A 75 -9.05 -17.74 7.76
C SER A 75 -9.47 -17.86 6.30
N THR A 76 -10.77 -17.79 6.02
CA THR A 76 -11.30 -17.76 4.64
C THR A 76 -10.82 -16.51 3.91
N VAL A 77 -11.03 -15.32 4.49
CA VAL A 77 -10.54 -14.05 3.91
C VAL A 77 -9.01 -14.05 3.75
N ARG A 78 -8.26 -14.59 4.72
CA ARG A 78 -6.80 -14.78 4.60
C ARG A 78 -6.44 -15.62 3.36
N SER A 79 -7.14 -16.73 3.14
CA SER A 79 -6.88 -17.59 1.98
C SER A 79 -7.17 -16.87 0.66
N HIS A 80 -8.23 -16.04 0.59
CA HIS A 80 -8.55 -15.28 -0.62
C HIS A 80 -7.43 -14.31 -0.98
N PHE A 81 -7.02 -13.43 -0.05
CA PHE A 81 -5.93 -12.48 -0.32
C PHE A 81 -4.58 -13.17 -0.58
N SER A 82 -4.30 -14.28 0.10
CA SER A 82 -3.09 -15.07 -0.16
C SER A 82 -3.10 -15.69 -1.56
N ALA A 83 -4.26 -16.12 -2.06
CA ALA A 83 -4.39 -16.69 -3.39
C ALA A 83 -4.28 -15.61 -4.48
N ILE A 84 -4.91 -14.44 -4.28
CA ILE A 84 -4.76 -13.28 -5.18
C ILE A 84 -3.28 -12.89 -5.32
N GLY A 85 -2.54 -12.85 -4.21
CA GLY A 85 -1.08 -12.65 -4.19
C GLY A 85 -0.61 -11.48 -5.06
N THR A 86 0.04 -11.78 -6.18
CA THR A 86 0.55 -10.79 -7.16
C THR A 86 -0.08 -10.95 -8.55
N ASP A 87 -1.25 -11.60 -8.65
CA ASP A 87 -1.91 -11.96 -9.91
C ASP A 87 -2.15 -10.77 -10.85
N ALA A 88 -2.29 -9.55 -10.30
CA ALA A 88 -2.40 -8.34 -11.11
C ALA A 88 -1.21 -8.18 -12.07
N SER A 89 -0.01 -8.65 -11.70
CA SER A 89 1.20 -8.59 -12.54
C SER A 89 1.28 -9.69 -13.62
N SER A 90 0.39 -10.68 -13.59
CA SER A 90 0.31 -11.78 -14.57
C SER A 90 -1.04 -11.83 -15.31
N THR A 91 -1.85 -10.80 -15.16
CA THR A 91 -3.20 -10.70 -15.74
C THR A 91 -3.18 -10.08 -17.13
N THR A 92 -4.08 -10.56 -18.00
CA THR A 92 -4.40 -9.90 -19.28
C THR A 92 -5.50 -8.88 -19.07
N TYR A 93 -5.26 -7.63 -19.43
CA TYR A 93 -6.24 -6.55 -19.37
C TYR A 93 -6.78 -6.23 -20.75
N ASP A 94 -8.09 -6.35 -20.92
CA ASP A 94 -8.80 -6.04 -22.16
C ASP A 94 -9.48 -4.68 -22.06
N CYS A 95 -9.14 -3.77 -22.98
CA CYS A 95 -9.66 -2.41 -23.03
C CYS A 95 -10.64 -2.17 -24.19
N SER A 96 -10.92 -3.19 -24.99
CA SER A 96 -11.69 -3.09 -26.24
C SER A 96 -13.06 -3.76 -26.17
N THR A 97 -13.21 -4.79 -25.36
CA THR A 97 -14.41 -5.62 -25.36
C THR A 97 -15.54 -5.00 -24.54
N CYS A 98 -15.23 -4.35 -23.42
CA CYS A 98 -16.25 -3.75 -22.57
C CYS A 98 -16.51 -2.28 -22.91
N THR A 99 -17.75 -1.98 -23.29
CA THR A 99 -18.22 -0.61 -23.57
C THR A 99 -19.32 -0.13 -22.62
N SER A 100 -19.69 -0.93 -21.62
CA SER A 100 -20.69 -0.55 -20.63
C SER A 100 -20.17 0.52 -19.66
N SER A 101 -21.10 1.10 -18.91
CA SER A 101 -20.81 2.07 -17.84
C SER A 101 -20.25 1.46 -16.56
N ALA A 102 -20.00 0.14 -16.52
CA ALA A 102 -19.42 -0.54 -15.37
C ALA A 102 -17.93 -0.18 -15.19
N TYR A 103 -17.32 -0.71 -14.13
CA TYR A 103 -15.88 -0.63 -13.90
C TYR A 103 -15.13 -1.71 -14.66
N ALA A 104 -15.46 -2.97 -14.41
CA ALA A 104 -14.87 -4.11 -15.10
C ALA A 104 -15.79 -5.34 -14.99
N TYR A 105 -15.35 -6.46 -15.56
CA TYR A 105 -15.87 -7.79 -15.26
C TYR A 105 -14.81 -8.86 -15.53
N VAL A 106 -15.04 -10.07 -15.01
CA VAL A 106 -14.30 -11.28 -15.34
C VAL A 106 -15.22 -12.47 -15.58
N TYR A 107 -14.66 -13.55 -16.14
CA TYR A 107 -15.28 -14.87 -16.08
C TYR A 107 -14.58 -15.68 -14.97
N ALA A 108 -15.30 -16.00 -13.90
CA ALA A 108 -14.74 -16.63 -12.68
C ALA A 108 -13.99 -17.95 -12.93
N ASN A 109 -14.37 -18.71 -13.97
CA ASN A 109 -13.76 -19.98 -14.37
C ASN A 109 -12.66 -19.84 -15.45
N GLN A 110 -12.30 -18.60 -15.83
CA GLN A 110 -11.24 -18.30 -16.80
C GLN A 110 -10.21 -17.35 -16.17
N PRO A 111 -9.42 -17.82 -15.18
CA PRO A 111 -8.53 -16.95 -14.43
C PRO A 111 -7.48 -16.25 -15.29
N GLY A 112 -7.13 -15.03 -14.90
CA GLY A 112 -6.04 -14.26 -15.49
C GLY A 112 -6.42 -13.36 -16.66
N ARG A 113 -7.71 -13.01 -16.81
CA ARG A 113 -8.18 -11.97 -17.74
C ARG A 113 -9.24 -11.06 -17.11
N VAL A 114 -9.03 -9.75 -17.19
CA VAL A 114 -9.93 -8.70 -16.71
C VAL A 114 -10.36 -7.81 -17.88
N TYR A 115 -11.66 -7.57 -18.00
CA TYR A 115 -12.26 -6.74 -19.03
C TYR A 115 -12.61 -5.37 -18.44
N LEU A 116 -11.88 -4.34 -18.82
CA LEU A 116 -12.00 -3.00 -18.26
C LEU A 116 -13.03 -2.18 -19.04
N CYS A 117 -14.02 -1.64 -18.33
CA CYS A 117 -15.16 -0.91 -18.87
C CYS A 117 -14.97 0.61 -18.70
N SER A 118 -15.99 1.43 -18.97
CA SER A 118 -15.78 2.88 -19.08
C SER A 118 -15.50 3.58 -17.74
N ALA A 119 -16.11 3.15 -16.63
CA ALA A 119 -15.96 3.83 -15.33
C ALA A 119 -14.55 3.67 -14.72
N PHE A 120 -13.86 2.57 -15.06
CA PHE A 120 -12.48 2.33 -14.61
C PHE A 120 -11.53 3.47 -15.00
N TRP A 121 -11.71 4.06 -16.17
CA TRP A 121 -10.77 5.07 -16.68
C TRP A 121 -10.85 6.41 -15.96
N SER A 122 -12.04 6.78 -15.46
CA SER A 122 -12.26 7.99 -14.67
C SER A 122 -11.92 7.83 -13.19
N ALA A 123 -11.78 6.58 -12.72
CA ALA A 123 -11.50 6.30 -11.32
C ALA A 123 -10.08 6.73 -10.89
N PRO A 124 -9.90 7.17 -9.63
CA PRO A 124 -8.58 7.47 -9.10
C PRO A 124 -7.73 6.18 -9.09
N ASN A 125 -6.41 6.32 -9.07
CA ASN A 125 -5.53 5.15 -9.04
C ASN A 125 -5.69 4.34 -7.74
N THR A 126 -5.83 5.04 -6.62
CA THR A 126 -5.99 4.51 -5.24
C THR A 126 -7.02 5.38 -4.51
N GLY A 127 -7.59 4.87 -3.41
CA GLY A 127 -8.67 5.52 -2.68
C GLY A 127 -9.91 4.64 -2.72
N THR A 128 -11.09 5.22 -2.50
CA THR A 128 -12.37 4.51 -2.64
C THR A 128 -12.75 4.32 -4.12
N ASP A 129 -13.29 3.14 -4.46
CA ASP A 129 -13.75 2.77 -5.81
C ASP A 129 -12.67 3.08 -6.88
N SER A 130 -11.45 2.69 -6.56
CA SER A 130 -10.24 3.04 -7.30
C SER A 130 -9.88 2.00 -8.34
N ARG A 131 -9.07 2.36 -9.35
CA ARG A 131 -8.55 1.38 -10.32
C ARG A 131 -7.81 0.22 -9.65
N ALA A 132 -7.06 0.49 -8.58
CA ALA A 132 -6.41 -0.55 -7.80
C ALA A 132 -7.41 -1.42 -7.05
N GLY A 133 -8.43 -0.81 -6.43
CA GLY A 133 -9.54 -1.49 -5.77
C GLY A 133 -10.32 -2.40 -6.72
N THR A 134 -10.72 -1.88 -7.88
CA THR A 134 -11.37 -2.65 -8.95
C THR A 134 -10.51 -3.85 -9.36
N ILE A 135 -9.19 -3.70 -9.51
CA ILE A 135 -8.36 -4.86 -9.81
C ILE A 135 -8.45 -5.90 -8.67
N VAL A 136 -8.42 -5.52 -7.40
CA VAL A 136 -8.58 -6.45 -6.28
C VAL A 136 -9.96 -7.13 -6.31
N HIS A 137 -11.02 -6.35 -6.57
CA HIS A 137 -12.38 -6.83 -6.74
C HIS A 137 -12.44 -7.95 -7.78
N GLU A 138 -12.00 -7.66 -9.00
CA GLU A 138 -12.05 -8.60 -10.13
C GLU A 138 -11.17 -9.83 -9.92
N GLN A 139 -10.00 -9.67 -9.27
CA GLN A 139 -9.15 -10.81 -8.95
C GLN A 139 -9.80 -11.76 -7.94
N SER A 140 -10.64 -11.26 -7.04
CA SER A 140 -11.32 -12.07 -6.02
C SER A 140 -12.41 -12.97 -6.61
N HIS A 141 -12.98 -12.59 -7.76
CA HIS A 141 -13.99 -13.39 -8.46
C HIS A 141 -13.43 -14.68 -9.06
N PHE A 142 -12.13 -14.75 -9.36
CA PHE A 142 -11.57 -15.98 -9.90
C PHE A 142 -11.73 -17.12 -8.89
N THR A 143 -12.24 -18.26 -9.35
CA THR A 143 -12.50 -19.44 -8.52
C THR A 143 -11.26 -19.92 -7.77
N VAL A 144 -10.07 -19.74 -8.36
CA VAL A 144 -8.77 -20.05 -7.73
C VAL A 144 -8.40 -19.09 -6.58
N ASN A 145 -9.02 -17.91 -6.52
CA ASN A 145 -8.73 -16.83 -5.58
C ASN A 145 -9.80 -16.64 -4.49
N GLY A 146 -10.82 -17.49 -4.48
CA GLY A 146 -11.93 -17.45 -3.52
C GLY A 146 -13.29 -17.54 -4.20
N GLY A 147 -13.40 -17.13 -5.46
CA GLY A 147 -14.66 -17.20 -6.20
C GLY A 147 -15.74 -16.32 -5.58
N THR A 148 -15.38 -15.11 -5.18
CA THR A 148 -16.33 -14.14 -4.62
C THR A 148 -17.43 -13.82 -5.65
N GLN A 149 -18.53 -13.28 -5.15
CA GLN A 149 -19.71 -12.92 -5.92
C GLN A 149 -20.01 -11.43 -5.76
N ASP A 150 -20.79 -10.91 -6.70
CA ASP A 150 -21.40 -9.59 -6.60
C ASP A 150 -22.73 -9.67 -5.84
N ILE A 151 -22.64 -9.71 -4.51
CA ILE A 151 -23.81 -9.83 -3.65
C ILE A 151 -24.46 -8.47 -3.44
N VAL A 152 -23.65 -7.46 -3.16
CA VAL A 152 -24.06 -6.05 -3.04
C VAL A 152 -22.94 -5.16 -3.56
N TYR A 153 -23.33 -3.99 -4.08
CA TYR A 153 -22.40 -2.96 -4.52
C TYR A 153 -22.39 -1.74 -3.57
N GLY A 154 -21.25 -1.05 -3.51
CA GLY A 154 -21.06 0.19 -2.77
C GLY A 154 -20.72 -0.01 -1.30
N GLN A 155 -19.94 0.91 -0.72
CA GLN A 155 -19.53 0.87 0.69
C GLN A 155 -20.71 0.76 1.68
N SER A 156 -21.85 1.36 1.37
CA SER A 156 -23.05 1.27 2.21
C SER A 156 -23.63 -0.15 2.21
N GLY A 157 -23.78 -0.75 1.01
CA GLY A 157 -24.23 -2.13 0.84
C GLY A 157 -23.29 -3.12 1.51
N ALA A 158 -21.98 -2.99 1.27
CA ALA A 158 -20.97 -3.87 1.86
C ALA A 158 -20.95 -3.82 3.40
N ARG A 159 -21.07 -2.62 4.01
CA ARG A 159 -21.18 -2.48 5.48
C ARG A 159 -22.47 -3.08 6.03
N SER A 160 -23.59 -2.89 5.32
CA SER A 160 -24.87 -3.50 5.70
C SER A 160 -24.84 -5.03 5.59
N LEU A 161 -24.18 -5.56 4.57
CA LEU A 161 -23.99 -7.00 4.40
C LEU A 161 -23.07 -7.57 5.49
N ALA A 162 -22.01 -6.85 5.86
CA ALA A 162 -21.12 -7.21 6.95
C ALA A 162 -21.84 -7.29 8.30
N SER A 163 -22.77 -6.38 8.60
CA SER A 163 -23.53 -6.40 9.85
C SER A 163 -24.63 -7.46 9.88
N SER A 164 -25.33 -7.67 8.75
CA SER A 164 -26.50 -8.56 8.67
C SER A 164 -26.17 -10.01 8.32
N SER A 165 -25.12 -10.24 7.54
CA SER A 165 -24.77 -11.58 7.03
C SER A 165 -23.25 -11.72 6.78
N PRO A 166 -22.42 -11.84 7.84
CA PRO A 166 -20.96 -11.97 7.73
C PRO A 166 -20.48 -13.08 6.77
N ASP A 167 -21.19 -14.20 6.71
CA ASP A 167 -20.83 -15.33 5.82
C ASP A 167 -20.98 -14.97 4.33
N ARG A 168 -21.89 -14.04 4.02
CA ARG A 168 -22.02 -13.46 2.66
C ARG A 168 -21.02 -12.34 2.45
N ALA A 169 -20.73 -11.52 3.46
CA ALA A 169 -19.76 -10.43 3.35
C ALA A 169 -18.35 -10.94 3.00
N ILE A 170 -17.92 -12.08 3.57
CA ILE A 170 -16.65 -12.71 3.19
C ILE A 170 -16.65 -13.36 1.79
N GLN A 171 -17.79 -13.37 1.11
CA GLN A 171 -17.94 -13.83 -0.27
C GLN A 171 -18.35 -12.69 -1.23
N ASN A 172 -18.35 -11.44 -0.77
CA ASN A 172 -18.68 -10.28 -1.60
C ASN A 172 -17.41 -9.64 -2.14
N ALA A 173 -17.31 -9.42 -3.45
CA ALA A 173 -16.11 -8.84 -4.07
C ALA A 173 -15.84 -7.41 -3.58
N ASP A 174 -16.87 -6.56 -3.51
CA ASP A 174 -16.77 -5.20 -2.95
C ASP A 174 -16.27 -5.17 -1.50
N SER A 175 -16.62 -6.17 -0.68
CA SER A 175 -16.10 -6.25 0.69
C SER A 175 -14.58 -6.45 0.71
N HIS A 176 -14.03 -7.19 -0.27
CA HIS A 176 -12.58 -7.37 -0.41
C HIS A 176 -11.92 -6.11 -0.95
N GLU A 177 -12.52 -5.46 -1.95
CA GLU A 177 -12.07 -4.16 -2.47
C GLU A 177 -11.94 -3.14 -1.35
N TYR A 178 -13.02 -2.85 -0.63
CA TYR A 178 -13.02 -1.81 0.41
C TYR A 178 -12.14 -2.15 1.60
N PHE A 179 -12.03 -3.44 1.95
CA PHE A 179 -11.06 -3.87 2.94
C PHE A 179 -9.63 -3.58 2.48
N ALA A 180 -9.29 -3.86 1.21
CA ALA A 180 -7.97 -3.65 0.66
C ALA A 180 -7.62 -2.16 0.49
N GLU A 181 -8.56 -1.38 -0.01
CA GLU A 181 -8.45 0.08 -0.19
C GLU A 181 -8.21 0.82 1.12
N ASN A 182 -8.89 0.41 2.20
CA ASN A 182 -8.80 1.01 3.53
C ASN A 182 -8.88 2.55 3.47
N ASN A 183 -9.94 3.06 2.84
CA ASN A 183 -10.17 4.49 2.69
C ASN A 183 -11.55 4.88 3.27
N PRO A 184 -11.60 5.71 4.34
CA PRO A 184 -10.48 6.33 5.06
C PRO A 184 -9.61 5.32 5.84
N TRP A 185 -8.34 5.66 6.03
CA TRP A 185 -7.37 4.77 6.65
C TRP A 185 -7.69 4.47 8.11
N THR A 186 -7.74 3.18 8.44
CA THR A 186 -7.85 2.69 9.82
C THR A 186 -6.57 1.94 10.23
N PRO A 187 -5.88 2.36 11.33
CA PRO A 187 -4.67 1.72 11.83
C PRO A 187 -4.95 0.37 12.51
N HIS A 188 -3.95 -0.51 12.52
CA HIS A 188 -3.88 -1.62 13.46
C HIS A 188 -2.62 -1.55 14.31
N ALA A 189 -2.66 -2.23 15.46
CA ALA A 189 -1.70 -2.13 16.55
C ALA A 189 -0.22 -2.30 16.15
N ASN A 190 0.07 -2.90 15.00
CA ASN A 190 1.44 -3.12 14.51
C ASN A 190 1.71 -2.59 13.08
N SER A 191 0.78 -1.88 12.44
CA SER A 191 1.01 -1.28 11.12
C SER A 191 1.45 0.16 11.30
N ALA A 192 2.75 0.44 11.15
CA ALA A 192 3.21 1.78 10.86
C ALA A 192 2.45 2.30 9.63
N SER A 193 2.02 3.57 9.69
CA SER A 193 1.38 4.22 8.55
C SER A 193 2.24 4.04 7.29
N PRO A 194 1.66 3.85 6.09
CA PRO A 194 2.41 3.90 4.83
C PRO A 194 3.17 5.23 4.64
N GLU A 195 2.88 6.23 5.48
CA GLU A 195 3.71 7.41 5.62
C GLU A 195 4.89 7.19 6.60
N GLY A 196 5.99 6.65 6.08
CA GLY A 196 7.33 6.79 6.66
C GLY A 196 7.75 5.71 7.65
N THR A 197 8.41 4.69 7.14
CA THR A 197 9.18 3.71 7.94
C THR A 197 10.32 4.42 8.68
N ALA A 198 10.13 4.70 9.97
CA ALA A 198 11.24 5.06 10.85
C ALA A 198 11.91 3.76 11.33
N VAL A 199 13.04 3.40 10.72
CA VAL A 199 13.95 2.39 11.29
C VAL A 199 14.69 3.01 12.47
N GLY A 200 14.17 2.83 13.68
CA GLY A 200 14.90 3.10 14.91
C GLY A 200 15.82 1.94 15.24
N SER A 201 17.11 2.05 14.90
CA SER A 201 18.12 1.13 15.44
C SER A 201 18.50 1.57 16.85
N LEU A 202 18.29 0.70 17.84
CA LEU A 202 18.72 0.89 19.22
C LEU A 202 20.23 0.61 19.30
N MET A 203 21.07 1.65 19.26
CA MET A 203 22.46 1.52 19.68
C MET A 203 22.50 1.58 21.21
N THR A 204 22.56 0.42 21.86
CA THR A 204 22.91 0.34 23.28
C THR A 204 24.42 0.51 23.43
N GLY A 205 24.84 1.55 24.16
CA GLY A 205 26.18 1.64 24.73
C GLY A 205 26.76 3.06 24.73
N GLY A 206 26.92 3.64 25.92
CA GLY A 206 27.76 4.83 26.13
C GLY A 206 27.11 5.90 26.99
N ILE A 207 27.59 6.03 28.23
CA ILE A 207 27.19 6.98 29.26
C ILE A 207 27.54 8.41 28.80
N ASN A 208 26.59 9.36 28.76
CA ASN A 208 26.85 10.81 28.76
C ASN A 208 25.59 11.65 29.11
N PRO A 209 25.70 12.80 29.82
CA PRO A 209 24.57 13.40 30.52
C PRO A 209 24.19 14.81 30.03
N TRP A 210 23.38 14.99 28.97
CA TRP A 210 22.70 16.27 28.63
C TRP A 210 21.45 15.99 27.74
N PRO A 211 20.42 16.87 27.74
CA PRO A 211 19.08 16.52 27.23
C PRO A 211 19.05 16.42 25.70
N SER A 212 18.47 15.33 25.23
CA SER A 212 18.36 14.93 23.83
C SER A 212 17.64 15.99 22.97
N LEU A 213 18.36 16.61 22.05
CA LEU A 213 17.79 17.37 20.94
C LEU A 213 17.25 16.39 19.89
N PHE A 214 15.93 16.30 19.75
CA PHE A 214 15.30 15.59 18.63
C PHE A 214 15.28 16.49 17.40
N VAL A 215 16.18 16.26 16.45
CA VAL A 215 16.10 16.83 15.11
C VAL A 215 15.43 15.81 14.19
N ARG A 216 14.16 16.01 13.84
CA ARG A 216 13.49 15.26 12.76
C ARG A 216 13.77 15.95 11.43
N SER A 217 14.69 15.40 10.65
CA SER A 217 14.87 15.80 9.25
C SER A 217 13.81 15.09 8.39
N LEU A 218 12.85 15.84 7.84
CA LEU A 218 11.95 15.34 6.80
C LEU A 218 12.55 15.73 5.45
N VAL A 219 13.31 14.83 4.84
CA VAL A 219 13.75 14.99 3.45
C VAL A 219 12.74 14.31 2.55
N ARG A 220 11.94 15.10 1.81
CA ARG A 220 11.20 14.64 0.62
C ARG A 220 11.82 15.30 -0.62
N PRO A 221 11.81 14.66 -1.81
CA PRO A 221 12.00 15.37 -3.06
C PRO A 221 10.78 16.27 -3.36
N ARG A 222 11.09 17.49 -3.82
CA ARG A 222 10.29 18.69 -4.11
C ARG A 222 9.08 18.52 -5.06
N PRO A 223 8.08 19.47 -5.11
CA PRO A 223 8.28 20.91 -5.37
C PRO A 223 7.79 21.90 -4.29
N SER A 224 8.66 22.90 -4.06
CA SER A 224 8.40 24.34 -3.89
C SER A 224 7.27 24.83 -2.97
N ASN A 225 7.44 24.67 -1.66
CA ASN A 225 7.17 25.65 -0.58
C ASN A 225 7.03 24.88 0.73
N THR A 226 8.16 24.49 1.31
CA THR A 226 8.16 23.80 2.60
C THR A 226 8.00 24.82 3.73
N LEU A 227 6.84 24.80 4.39
CA LEU A 227 6.62 25.47 5.67
C LEU A 227 7.25 24.62 6.78
N ILE A 228 8.16 25.22 7.57
CA ILE A 228 8.80 24.56 8.71
C ILE A 228 8.26 25.19 9.99
N TYR A 229 7.63 24.39 10.84
CA TYR A 229 7.21 24.81 12.17
C TYR A 229 8.23 24.33 13.21
N ILE A 230 8.89 25.27 13.89
CA ILE A 230 9.84 24.97 14.97
C ILE A 230 9.17 25.28 16.30
N ARG A 231 9.03 24.26 17.16
CA ARG A 231 8.56 24.44 18.54
C ARG A 231 9.75 24.79 19.42
N ARG A 232 9.74 25.96 20.05
CA ARG A 232 10.76 26.34 21.03
C ARG A 232 10.60 25.45 22.28
N GLY A 233 11.68 24.78 22.68
CA GLY A 233 11.72 23.96 23.89
C GLY A 233 11.50 24.81 25.15
N ARG A 234 10.80 24.24 26.14
CA ARG A 234 10.43 24.87 27.41
C ARG A 234 11.66 24.96 28.32
N GLY A 235 12.11 26.17 28.63
CA GLY A 235 13.01 26.38 29.78
C GLY A 235 12.25 26.12 31.09
N SER A 236 12.91 25.50 32.06
CA SER A 236 12.32 25.18 33.37
C SER A 236 11.93 26.44 34.13
N GLY A 237 10.62 26.73 34.19
CA GLY A 237 10.00 27.74 35.06
C GLY A 237 9.17 28.79 34.33
N GLY A 238 7.83 28.67 34.39
CA GLY A 238 6.87 29.71 33.98
C GLY A 238 5.80 29.27 32.96
N ARG A 239 4.53 29.61 33.21
CA ARG A 239 3.38 29.45 32.28
C ARG A 239 3.29 30.69 31.37
N GLN A 240 3.60 30.53 30.08
CA GLN A 240 3.26 31.45 28.99
C GLN A 240 2.81 30.62 27.77
N PRO A 241 1.91 31.11 26.90
CA PRO A 241 1.38 30.35 25.78
C PRO A 241 2.42 30.13 24.67
N SER A 242 2.31 28.99 23.99
CA SER A 242 3.18 28.55 22.89
C SER A 242 3.12 29.55 21.73
N THR A 243 4.25 30.16 21.37
CA THR A 243 4.37 31.02 20.19
C THR A 243 4.93 30.22 19.01
N TRP A 244 4.24 30.27 17.87
CA TRP A 244 4.67 29.66 16.62
C TRP A 244 5.32 30.74 15.75
N ILE A 245 6.48 30.45 15.18
CA ILE A 245 7.18 31.37 14.28
C ILE A 245 7.18 30.75 12.88
N MET A 246 6.72 31.54 11.90
CA MET A 246 6.77 31.21 10.48
C MET A 246 8.13 31.61 9.92
N VAL A 247 8.82 30.70 9.23
CA VAL A 247 10.06 31.02 8.51
C VAL A 247 9.93 30.54 7.08
N THR A 248 10.26 31.43 6.13
CA THR A 248 10.25 31.10 4.70
C THR A 248 11.68 30.92 4.20
N LYS A 249 11.86 30.20 3.09
CA LYS A 249 13.18 29.82 2.56
C LYS A 249 14.10 31.01 2.21
N GLY A 250 13.57 32.23 2.13
CA GLY A 250 14.35 33.46 1.91
C GLY A 250 15.17 33.91 3.13
N ASP A 251 14.86 33.42 4.33
CA ASP A 251 15.49 33.91 5.57
C ASP A 251 16.81 33.19 5.90
N CYS A 252 17.19 32.15 5.14
CA CYS A 252 18.39 31.35 5.36
C CYS A 252 19.69 31.96 4.78
N GLN A 253 19.77 33.27 4.60
CA GLN A 253 21.03 33.97 4.25
C GLN A 253 21.41 35.13 5.19
N GLY A 254 20.68 35.34 6.29
CA GLY A 254 21.01 36.36 7.28
C GLY A 254 21.44 35.76 8.61
N SER A 255 22.59 36.21 9.14
CA SER A 255 23.02 35.94 10.51
C SER A 255 21.91 36.24 11.50
N LEU A 256 21.41 35.21 12.19
CA LEU A 256 20.54 35.41 13.36
C LEU A 256 21.42 35.96 14.49
N LYS A 257 21.35 37.27 14.72
CA LYS A 257 21.94 37.91 15.92
C LYS A 257 21.45 37.17 17.17
N GLY A 258 22.34 36.42 17.81
CA GLY A 258 22.09 35.78 19.10
C GLY A 258 22.52 34.31 19.24
N VAL A 259 23.05 33.66 18.20
CA VAL A 259 23.60 32.30 18.32
C VAL A 259 25.07 32.29 17.92
N SER A 260 25.95 32.04 18.88
CA SER A 260 27.39 31.88 18.64
C SER A 260 27.69 30.46 18.14
N ARG A 261 27.68 30.25 16.82
CA ARG A 261 28.60 29.36 16.06
C ARG A 261 28.22 29.27 14.57
N SER A 262 29.27 29.15 13.75
CA SER A 262 29.25 28.91 12.30
C SER A 262 28.84 27.47 11.97
N LEU A 263 28.09 27.25 10.89
CA LEU A 263 27.68 25.93 10.38
C LEU A 263 28.77 25.19 9.59
N SER A 264 30.04 25.50 9.83
CA SER A 264 31.19 24.80 9.22
C SER A 264 31.52 23.44 9.86
N ASP A 265 30.86 23.07 10.97
CA ASP A 265 31.24 21.90 11.78
C ASP A 265 30.37 20.64 11.53
N ILE A 266 29.53 20.62 10.50
CA ILE A 266 28.75 19.42 10.14
C ILE A 266 29.42 18.76 8.93
N GLY A 267 30.29 17.78 9.21
CA GLY A 267 30.96 16.96 8.21
C GLY A 267 29.97 16.20 7.32
N VAL A 268 30.11 16.38 6.01
CA VAL A 268 29.41 15.62 4.97
C VAL A 268 30.11 14.27 4.83
N ALA A 269 29.45 13.17 5.20
CA ALA A 269 29.93 11.83 4.88
C ALA A 269 29.48 11.46 3.45
N GLN A 270 30.46 11.17 2.59
CA GLN A 270 30.29 10.71 1.22
C GLN A 270 29.76 9.27 1.15
N THR A 271 28.99 9.01 0.11
CA THR A 271 28.39 7.73 -0.31
C THR A 271 29.44 6.69 -0.75
N VAL A 272 29.25 5.44 -0.32
CA VAL A 272 29.57 4.21 -1.06
C VAL A 272 28.34 3.32 -1.02
#